data_AF-A0A3E4YF54-F1
#
_entry.id   AF-A0A3E4YF54-F1
#
_cell.length_a   1.000
_cell.length_b   1.000
_cell.length_c   1.000
_cell.angle_alpha   90.00
_cell.angle_beta   90.00
_cell.angle_gamma   90.00
#
_symmetry.space_group_name_H-M   'P 1'
#
loop_
_entity.id
_entity.type
_entity.pdbx_description
1 polymer ?
#
loop_
_entity_poly.entity_id
_entity_poly.type
_entity_poly.pdbx_seq_one_letter_code
_entity_poly.pdbx_strand_id
1 'polypeptide(L)'
;MMQKLKEEITAATNRELNRANEQFPLFTSKHEGVAVAYEELEESKEALEELEASFKCLWDDVRGKETPCYLKEEITPLKIADYAINLACEAVQTAAMLMKYEMSLNPAAEREGE
;
A
#
# COMPACT_ATOMS: atom_id res chain seq x y z
N MET A 1 19.15 -0.74 10.25
CA MET A 1 18.37 -1.73 9.49
C MET A 1 17.20 -1.07 8.77
N MET A 2 16.35 -0.31 9.45
CA MET A 2 15.22 0.40 8.83
C MET A 2 15.61 1.42 7.74
N GLN A 3 16.79 2.05 7.83
CA GLN A 3 17.22 3.06 6.87
C GLN A 3 17.32 2.54 5.42
N LYS A 4 17.96 1.38 5.22
CA LYS A 4 18.08 0.76 3.89
C LYS A 4 16.72 0.34 3.33
N LEU A 5 15.87 -0.25 4.18
CA LEU A 5 14.51 -0.61 3.79
C LEU A 5 13.71 0.63 3.38
N LYS A 6 13.83 1.73 4.13
CA LYS A 6 13.16 2.99 3.79
C LYS A 6 13.65 3.55 2.44
N GLU A 7 14.93 3.42 2.12
CA GLU A 7 15.48 3.80 0.81
C GLU A 7 14.90 2.94 -0.32
N GLU A 8 14.84 1.62 -0.13
CA GLU A 8 14.23 0.68 -1.08
C GLU A 8 12.74 0.96 -1.30
N ILE A 9 11.99 1.21 -0.22
CA ILE A 9 10.58 1.57 -0.27
C ILE A 9 10.38 2.92 -0.95
N THR A 10 11.23 3.91 -0.67
CA THR A 10 11.17 5.21 -1.36
C THR A 10 11.41 5.04 -2.87
N ALA A 11 12.35 4.18 -3.26
CA ALA A 11 12.57 3.85 -4.67
C ALA A 11 11.37 3.13 -5.29
N ALA A 12 10.70 2.24 -4.55
CA ALA A 12 9.47 1.59 -4.99
C ALA A 12 8.32 2.61 -5.18
N THR A 13 8.13 3.54 -4.24
CA THR A 13 7.15 4.63 -4.34
C THR A 13 7.37 5.49 -5.58
N ASN A 14 8.62 5.85 -5.88
CA ASN A 14 8.93 6.61 -7.11
C ASN A 14 8.61 5.82 -8.39
N ARG A 15 8.87 4.49 -8.40
CA ARG A 15 8.49 3.64 -9.55
C ARG A 15 6.98 3.57 -9.70
N GLU A 16 6.24 3.49 -8.59
CA GLU A 16 4.79 3.42 -8.63
C GLU A 16 4.15 4.73 -9.08
N LEU A 17 4.67 5.86 -8.59
CA LEU A 17 4.31 7.19 -9.10
C LEU A 17 4.51 7.28 -10.62
N ASN A 18 5.64 6.79 -11.14
CA ASN A 18 5.90 6.78 -12.58
C ASN A 18 4.89 5.90 -13.34
N ARG A 19 4.59 4.69 -12.84
CA ARG A 19 3.56 3.82 -13.44
C ARG A 19 2.19 4.50 -13.49
N ALA A 20 1.81 5.20 -12.43
CA ALA A 20 0.56 5.92 -12.36
C ALA A 20 0.51 7.14 -13.29
N ASN A 21 1.64 7.81 -13.50
CA ASN A 21 1.77 8.93 -14.45
C ASN A 21 1.83 8.47 -15.92
N GLU A 22 2.37 7.28 -16.18
CA GLU A 22 2.35 6.67 -17.51
C GLU A 22 0.93 6.25 -17.93
N GLN A 23 0.12 5.78 -16.99
CA GLN A 23 -1.24 5.31 -17.25
C GLN A 23 -2.29 6.44 -17.23
N PHE A 24 -2.12 7.42 -16.34
CA PHE A 24 -3.11 8.48 -16.13
C PHE A 24 -2.44 9.86 -16.05
N PRO A 25 -3.07 10.92 -16.59
CA PRO A 25 -2.55 12.28 -16.45
C PRO A 25 -2.49 12.72 -14.98
N LEU A 26 -1.86 13.87 -14.72
CA LEU A 26 -1.95 14.53 -13.42
C LEU A 26 -3.41 14.88 -13.09
N PHE A 27 -3.72 14.94 -11.80
CA PHE A 27 -5.08 15.19 -11.34
C PHE A 27 -5.54 16.58 -11.76
N THR A 28 -6.78 16.66 -12.24
CA THR A 28 -7.39 17.88 -12.77
C THR A 28 -7.94 18.80 -11.67
N SER A 29 -8.11 18.27 -10.46
CA SER A 29 -8.64 19.02 -9.33
C SER A 29 -8.14 18.53 -7.97
N LYS A 30 -8.27 19.38 -6.95
CA LYS A 30 -8.00 19.01 -5.55
C LYS A 30 -8.91 17.88 -5.05
N HIS A 31 -10.16 17.86 -5.49
CA HIS A 31 -11.12 16.82 -5.09
C HIS A 31 -10.71 15.46 -5.66
N GLU A 32 -10.30 15.41 -6.92
CA GLU A 32 -9.81 14.19 -7.57
C GLU A 32 -8.56 13.67 -6.87
N GLY A 33 -7.54 14.52 -6.68
CA GLY A 33 -6.29 14.08 -6.05
C GLY A 33 -6.46 13.57 -4.61
N VAL A 34 -7.31 14.21 -3.81
CA VAL A 34 -7.64 13.72 -2.46
C VAL A 34 -8.47 12.44 -2.52
N ALA A 35 -9.44 12.33 -3.43
CA ALA A 35 -10.28 11.14 -3.54
C ALA A 35 -9.45 9.90 -3.89
N VAL A 36 -8.58 9.99 -4.90
CA VAL A 36 -7.71 8.87 -5.31
C VAL A 36 -6.72 8.50 -4.20
N ALA A 37 -6.07 9.50 -3.57
CA ALA A 37 -5.18 9.20 -2.45
C ALA A 37 -5.90 8.59 -1.23
N TYR A 38 -7.18 8.92 -1.04
CA TYR A 38 -8.00 8.36 0.03
C TYR A 38 -8.45 6.92 -0.29
N GLU A 39 -8.74 6.61 -1.55
CA GLU A 39 -9.05 5.25 -2.01
C GLU A 39 -7.91 4.27 -1.68
N GLU A 40 -6.66 4.61 -2.04
CA GLU A 40 -5.48 3.78 -1.70
C GLU A 40 -5.26 3.64 -0.18
N LEU A 41 -5.64 4.67 0.60
CA LEU A 41 -5.59 4.61 2.05
C LEU A 41 -6.65 3.67 2.62
N GLU A 42 -7.85 3.64 2.03
CA GLU A 42 -8.90 2.68 2.38
C GLU A 42 -8.46 1.26 2.03
N GLU A 43 -7.86 1.03 0.86
CA GLU A 43 -7.28 -0.27 0.48
C GLU A 43 -6.16 -0.71 1.44
N SER A 44 -5.30 0.23 1.87
CA SER A 44 -4.31 -0.04 2.91
C SER A 44 -4.94 -0.45 4.23
N LYS A 45 -6.07 0.14 4.61
CA LYS A 45 -6.81 -0.20 5.82
C LYS A 45 -7.43 -1.60 5.71
N GLU A 46 -8.03 -1.93 4.57
CA GLU A 46 -8.58 -3.26 4.30
C GLU A 46 -7.48 -4.34 4.32
N ALA A 47 -6.32 -4.07 3.72
CA ALA A 47 -5.17 -4.97 3.75
C ALA A 47 -4.63 -5.19 5.18
N LEU A 48 -4.64 -4.16 6.03
CA LEU A 48 -4.28 -4.30 7.43
C LEU A 48 -5.30 -5.17 8.19
N GLU A 49 -6.60 -4.96 7.97
CA GLU A 49 -7.66 -5.75 8.61
C GLU A 49 -7.54 -7.25 8.26
N GLU A 50 -7.27 -7.57 6.99
CA GLU A 50 -7.03 -8.94 6.52
C GLU A 50 -5.79 -9.57 7.18
N LEU A 51 -4.69 -8.81 7.26
CA LEU A 51 -3.47 -9.23 7.93
C LEU A 51 -3.71 -9.50 9.42
N GLU A 52 -4.39 -8.59 10.13
CA GLU A 52 -4.69 -8.72 11.55
C GLU A 52 -5.59 -9.93 11.83
N ALA A 53 -6.63 -10.13 11.01
CA ALA A 53 -7.53 -11.27 11.13
C ALA A 53 -6.77 -12.60 10.94
N SER A 54 -5.94 -12.68 9.89
CA SER A 54 -5.15 -13.88 9.60
C SER A 54 -4.10 -14.17 10.68
N PHE A 55 -3.40 -13.13 11.15
CA PHE A 55 -2.41 -13.27 12.22
C PHE A 55 -3.06 -13.69 13.54
N LYS A 56 -4.25 -13.18 13.83
CA LYS A 56 -5.03 -13.56 15.02
C LYS A 56 -5.40 -15.05 15.00
N CYS A 57 -5.79 -15.59 13.85
CA CYS A 57 -6.06 -17.01 13.73
C CYS A 57 -4.81 -17.86 13.98
N LEU A 58 -3.65 -17.47 13.43
CA LEU A 58 -2.37 -18.13 13.72
C LEU A 58 -2.04 -18.06 15.22
N TRP A 59 -2.29 -16.91 15.85
CA TRP A 59 -2.08 -16.72 17.29
C TRP A 59 -3.04 -17.53 18.18
N ASP A 60 -4.27 -17.75 17.74
CA ASP A 60 -5.24 -18.56 18.45
C ASP A 60 -4.93 -20.06 18.33
N ASP A 61 -4.44 -20.51 17.17
CA ASP A 61 -3.99 -21.88 16.94
C ASP A 61 -2.82 -22.27 17.85
N VAL A 62 -1.78 -21.43 17.97
CA VAL A 62 -0.65 -21.70 18.88
C VAL A 62 -1.03 -21.70 20.36
N ARG A 63 -2.19 -21.13 20.71
CA ARG A 63 -2.75 -21.15 22.07
C ARG A 63 -3.74 -22.30 22.30
N GLY A 64 -3.89 -23.19 21.32
CA GLY A 64 -4.77 -24.36 21.42
C GLY A 64 -6.26 -23.99 21.42
N LYS A 65 -6.63 -22.81 20.91
CA LYS A 65 -8.05 -22.50 20.67
C LYS A 65 -8.53 -23.25 19.43
N GLU A 66 -9.81 -23.58 19.40
CA GLU A 66 -10.40 -24.26 18.26
C GLU A 66 -10.49 -23.32 17.05
N THR A 67 -9.53 -23.45 16.14
CA THR A 67 -9.58 -22.84 14.82
C THR A 67 -10.44 -23.70 13.90
N PRO A 68 -11.45 -23.15 13.21
CA PRO A 68 -12.27 -23.90 12.26
C PRO A 68 -11.40 -24.66 11.25
N CYS A 69 -11.75 -25.92 10.97
CA CYS A 69 -10.90 -26.80 10.14
C CYS A 69 -10.63 -26.26 8.73
N TYR A 70 -11.58 -25.53 8.14
CA TYR A 70 -11.42 -24.90 6.82
C TYR A 70 -10.42 -23.74 6.80
N LEU A 71 -10.06 -23.18 7.97
CA LEU A 71 -9.06 -22.12 8.08
C LEU A 71 -7.64 -22.65 8.33
N LYS A 72 -7.49 -23.94 8.67
CA LYS A 72 -6.18 -24.48 9.06
C LYS A 72 -5.19 -24.62 7.90
N GLU A 73 -5.68 -24.92 6.70
CA GLU A 73 -4.83 -25.00 5.49
C GLU A 73 -4.58 -23.61 4.88
N GLU A 74 -5.49 -22.67 5.13
CA GLU A 74 -5.47 -21.30 4.61
C GLU A 74 -4.53 -20.35 5.38
N ILE A 75 -4.17 -20.68 6.63
CA ILE A 75 -3.49 -19.75 7.55
C ILE A 75 -2.08 -20.27 7.87
N THR A 76 -1.17 -20.07 6.90
CA THR A 76 0.26 -20.38 7.07
C THR A 76 1.07 -19.10 7.28
N PRO A 77 2.23 -19.17 7.97
CA PRO A 77 3.09 -18.00 8.13
C PRO A 77 3.51 -17.33 6.81
N LEU A 78 3.69 -18.11 5.73
CA LEU A 78 4.06 -17.57 4.41
C LEU A 78 2.89 -16.81 3.76
N LYS A 79 1.65 -17.28 3.89
CA LYS A 79 0.48 -16.55 3.41
C LYS A 79 0.23 -15.27 4.21
N ILE A 80 0.46 -15.31 5.52
CA ILE A 80 0.42 -14.10 6.36
C ILE A 80 1.53 -13.10 5.97
N ALA A 81 2.72 -13.58 5.59
CA ALA A 81 3.77 -12.72 5.05
C ALA A 81 3.35 -12.06 3.73
N ASP A 82 2.60 -12.77 2.87
CA ASP A 82 2.03 -12.21 1.63
C ASP A 82 1.03 -11.08 1.93
N TYR A 83 0.13 -11.25 2.91
CA TYR A 83 -0.76 -10.17 3.35
C TYR A 83 0.00 -8.94 3.87
N ALA A 84 1.11 -9.14 4.58
CA ALA A 84 1.96 -8.04 5.02
C ALA A 84 2.67 -7.33 3.87
N ILE A 85 3.02 -8.07 2.80
CA ILE A 85 3.57 -7.49 1.57
C ILE A 85 2.48 -6.69 0.84
N ASN A 86 1.26 -7.20 0.74
CA ASN A 86 0.13 -6.48 0.13
C ASN A 86 -0.14 -5.16 0.86
N LEU A 87 -0.19 -5.17 2.19
CA LEU A 87 -0.30 -3.94 2.98
C LEU A 87 0.85 -2.95 2.67
N ALA A 88 2.07 -3.44 2.48
CA ALA A 88 3.18 -2.59 2.11
C ALA A 88 3.03 -2.01 0.69
N CYS A 89 2.46 -2.77 -0.26
CA CYS A 89 2.12 -2.29 -1.60
C CYS A 89 1.09 -1.16 -1.54
N GLU A 90 -0.04 -1.37 -0.85
CA GLU A 90 -1.10 -0.34 -0.77
C GLU A 90 -0.59 0.93 -0.07
N ALA A 91 0.25 0.79 0.96
CA ALA A 91 0.88 1.94 1.60
C ALA A 91 1.87 2.68 0.66
N VAL A 92 2.55 1.95 -0.22
CA VAL A 92 3.42 2.52 -1.26
C VAL A 92 2.59 3.25 -2.32
N GLN A 93 1.45 2.70 -2.74
CA GLN A 93 0.53 3.35 -3.67
C GLN A 93 -0.08 4.60 -3.04
N THR A 94 -0.49 4.54 -1.78
CA THR A 94 -0.95 5.72 -1.01
C THR A 94 0.11 6.83 -1.04
N ALA A 95 1.37 6.50 -0.76
CA ALA A 95 2.46 7.47 -0.83
C ALA A 95 2.66 8.02 -2.25
N ALA A 96 2.57 7.16 -3.27
CA ALA A 96 2.70 7.56 -4.68
C ALA A 96 1.56 8.50 -5.11
N MET A 97 0.31 8.24 -4.69
CA MET A 97 -0.84 9.10 -5.03
C MET A 97 -0.74 10.46 -4.35
N LEU A 98 -0.23 10.52 -3.11
CA LEU A 98 0.05 11.79 -2.45
C LEU A 98 1.16 12.58 -3.16
N MET A 99 2.21 11.91 -3.65
CA MET A 99 3.25 12.56 -4.45
C MET A 99 2.72 13.05 -5.81
N LYS A 100 1.89 12.25 -6.49
CA LYS A 100 1.19 12.65 -7.73
C LYS A 100 0.29 13.84 -7.47
N TYR A 101 -0.37 13.88 -6.32
CA TYR A 101 -1.22 15.00 -5.93
C TYR A 101 -0.41 16.28 -5.74
N GLU A 102 0.73 16.23 -5.06
CA GLU A 102 1.63 17.37 -4.93
C GLU A 102 2.11 17.88 -6.30
N MET A 103 2.48 16.98 -7.22
CA MET A 103 2.84 17.36 -8.60
C MET A 103 1.69 18.07 -9.32
N SER A 104 0.46 17.60 -9.12
CA SER A 104 -0.75 18.16 -9.73
C SER A 104 -1.09 19.56 -9.19
N LEU A 105 -0.69 19.88 -7.96
CA LEU A 105 -0.87 21.21 -7.36
C LEU A 105 0.11 22.25 -7.91
N ASN A 106 1.28 21.82 -8.41
CA ASN A 106 2.33 22.70 -8.89
C ASN A 106 2.86 22.30 -10.28
N PRO A 107 2.09 22.53 -11.36
CA PRO A 107 2.46 22.15 -12.73
C PRO A 107 3.66 22.92 -13.30
N ALA A 108 4.30 23.82 -12.54
CA ALA A 108 5.50 24.54 -12.95
C ALA A 108 6.79 23.72 -12.80
N ALA A 109 6.78 22.63 -12.02
CA ALA A 109 7.98 21.82 -11.74
C ALA A 109 8.50 20.99 -12.94
N GLU A 110 7.70 20.83 -14.00
CA GLU A 110 8.15 20.16 -15.24
C GLU A 110 8.86 21.09 -16.23
N ARG A 111 8.80 22.43 -16.04
CA ARG A 111 9.35 23.41 -17.00
C ARG A 111 10.81 23.82 -16.76
N GLU A 112 11.46 23.31 -15.72
CA GLU A 112 12.89 23.60 -15.45
C GLU A 112 13.84 22.50 -15.99
N GLY A 113 13.33 21.54 -16.76
CA GLY A 113 14.09 20.43 -17.33
C GLY A 113 14.26 20.43 -18.86
N GLU A 114 13.86 21.51 -19.56
CA GLU A 114 14.10 21.71 -21.01
C GLU A 114 15.23 22.70 -21.29
#